data_AF-A0AAE0DL18-F1
#
_entry.id   AF-A0AAE0DL18-F1
#
_cell.length_a   1.000
_cell.length_b   1.000
_cell.length_c   1.000
_cell.angle_alpha   90.00
_cell.angle_beta   90.00
_cell.angle_gamma   90.00
#
_symmetry.space_group_name_H-M   'P 1'
#
loop_
_entity.id
_entity.type
_entity.pdbx_description
1 polymer ?
#
loop_
_entity_poly.entity_id
_entity_poly.type
_entity_poly.pdbx_seq_one_letter_code
_entity_poly.pdbx_strand_id
1 'polypeptide(L)'
;MYRATGDVYWREKGWEMFKAVEKHTNGTYGAGAISDVTSEKPSVLDEMESFWLAETLKYFYLLFADPSQVSLDDYVLNTEAHAFKRPK
;
A
#
# COMPACT_ATOMS: atom_id res chain seq x y z
N MET A 1 7.54 8.81 -3.13
CA MET A 1 8.94 9.19 -3.39
C MET A 1 9.54 8.56 -4.64
N TYR A 2 9.45 7.23 -4.84
CA TYR A 2 9.97 6.57 -6.05
C TYR A 2 9.61 7.29 -7.36
N ARG A 3 8.30 7.52 -7.63
CA ARG A 3 7.84 8.16 -8.87
C ARG A 3 8.33 9.60 -9.10
N ALA A 4 8.77 10.29 -8.05
CA ALA A 4 9.29 11.65 -8.15
C ALA A 4 10.83 11.69 -8.29
N THR A 5 11.52 10.63 -7.85
CA THR A 5 12.99 10.63 -7.68
C THR A 5 13.70 9.59 -8.54
N GLY A 6 13.01 8.52 -8.93
CA GLY A 6 13.59 7.34 -9.57
C GLY A 6 14.45 6.47 -8.64
N ASP A 7 14.61 6.85 -7.36
CA ASP A 7 15.52 6.16 -6.44
C ASP A 7 14.96 4.80 -6.02
N VAL A 8 15.69 3.74 -6.38
CA VAL A 8 15.36 2.33 -6.15
C VAL A 8 15.22 1.99 -4.66
N TYR A 9 15.88 2.76 -3.78
CA TYR A 9 15.73 2.63 -2.32
C TYR A 9 14.25 2.57 -1.88
N TRP A 10 13.38 3.38 -2.51
CA TRP A 10 11.96 3.41 -2.17
C TRP A 10 11.21 2.14 -2.57
N ARG A 11 11.64 1.47 -3.64
CA ARG A 11 11.08 0.17 -4.05
C ARG A 11 11.57 -0.94 -3.13
N GLU A 12 12.84 -0.93 -2.75
CA GLU A 12 13.40 -1.89 -1.79
C GLU A 12 12.68 -1.80 -0.44
N LYS A 13 12.53 -0.58 0.10
CA LYS A 13 11.80 -0.37 1.35
C LYS A 13 10.32 -0.73 1.25
N GLY A 14 9.67 -0.41 0.14
CA GLY A 14 8.29 -0.81 -0.07
C GLY A 14 8.12 -2.33 -0.20
N TRP A 15 9.11 -3.05 -0.75
CA TRP A 15 9.09 -4.51 -0.81
C TRP A 15 9.30 -5.14 0.58
N GLU A 16 10.21 -4.60 1.39
CA GLU A 16 10.36 -4.99 2.79
C GLU A 16 9.05 -4.80 3.57
N MET A 17 8.39 -3.65 3.38
CA MET A 17 7.11 -3.34 4.00
C MET A 17 6.01 -4.30 3.54
N PHE A 18 5.88 -4.58 2.23
CA PHE A 18 4.90 -5.52 1.70
C PHE A 18 5.05 -6.90 2.34
N LYS A 19 6.27 -7.46 2.37
CA LYS A 19 6.54 -8.77 2.98
C LYS A 19 6.18 -8.80 4.47
N ALA A 20 6.49 -7.73 5.21
CA ALA A 20 6.17 -7.65 6.63
C ALA A 20 4.66 -7.61 6.86
N VAL A 21 3.95 -6.79 6.08
CA VAL A 21 2.50 -6.69 6.14
C VAL A 21 1.86 -8.03 5.79
N GLU A 22 2.17 -8.62 4.62
CA GLU A 22 1.64 -9.93 4.20
C GLU A 22 1.89 -11.01 5.27
N LYS A 23 3.09 -11.07 5.85
CA LYS A 23 3.43 -12.05 6.88
C LYS A 23 2.58 -11.93 8.15
N HIS A 24 2.28 -10.69 8.57
CA HIS A 24 1.72 -10.45 9.90
C HIS A 24 0.22 -10.14 9.90
N THR A 25 -0.33 -9.62 8.80
CA THR A 25 -1.75 -9.22 8.73
C THR A 25 -2.65 -10.28 8.10
N ASN A 26 -2.10 -11.37 7.55
CA ASN A 26 -2.90 -12.37 6.84
C ASN A 26 -3.68 -13.27 7.82
N GLY A 27 -5.01 -13.20 7.74
CA GLY A 27 -5.96 -14.06 8.45
C GLY A 27 -6.54 -15.15 7.55
N THR A 28 -7.52 -15.90 8.07
CA THR A 28 -8.12 -17.05 7.36
C THR A 28 -8.88 -16.64 6.08
N TYR A 29 -9.54 -15.48 6.10
CA TYR A 29 -10.44 -15.04 5.02
C TYR A 29 -10.03 -13.72 4.35
N GLY A 30 -8.92 -13.11 4.78
CA GLY A 30 -8.50 -11.79 4.35
C GLY A 30 -7.38 -11.25 5.23
N ALA A 31 -7.09 -9.96 5.09
CA ALA A 31 -6.16 -9.28 5.99
C ALA A 31 -6.89 -8.73 7.22
N GLY A 32 -6.16 -8.45 8.30
CA GLY A 32 -6.69 -7.74 9.46
C GLY A 32 -5.60 -6.96 10.19
N ALA A 33 -6.01 -6.03 11.06
CA ALA A 33 -5.08 -5.33 11.93
C ALA A 33 -4.38 -6.31 12.89
N ILE A 34 -3.17 -5.97 13.35
CA ILE A 34 -2.46 -6.76 14.36
C ILE A 34 -2.59 -6.11 15.73
N SER A 35 -2.72 -6.93 16.78
CA SER A 35 -2.92 -6.44 18.14
C SER A 35 -1.70 -5.74 18.76
N ASP A 36 -0.49 -6.12 18.37
CA ASP A 36 0.76 -5.57 18.91
C ASP A 36 1.94 -5.72 17.94
N VAL A 37 2.47 -4.60 17.44
CA VAL A 37 3.62 -4.58 16.52
C VAL A 37 4.95 -5.00 17.18
N THR A 38 5.02 -5.05 18.51
CA THR A 38 6.23 -5.43 19.25
C THR A 38 6.31 -6.93 19.55
N SER A 39 5.20 -7.64 19.38
CA SER A 39 5.13 -9.09 19.56
C SER A 39 5.70 -9.83 18.35
N GLU A 40 6.45 -10.91 18.58
CA GLU A 40 6.89 -11.80 17.50
C GLU A 40 5.71 -12.57 16.86
N LYS A 41 4.62 -12.74 17.60
CA LYS A 41 3.41 -13.48 17.21
C LYS A 41 2.15 -12.71 17.62
N PRO A 42 1.85 -11.58 16.96
CA PRO A 42 0.62 -10.85 17.25
C PRO A 42 -0.61 -11.64 16.80
N SER A 43 -1.74 -11.37 17.43
CA SER A 43 -3.03 -11.84 16.93
C SER A 43 -3.50 -10.91 15.83
N VAL A 44 -4.02 -11.48 14.74
CA VAL A 44 -4.77 -10.74 13.72
C VAL A 44 -6.19 -10.52 14.25
N LEU A 45 -6.64 -9.27 14.26
CA LEU A 45 -7.99 -8.88 14.64
C LEU A 45 -8.95 -9.17 13.48
N ASP A 46 -10.21 -9.52 13.79
CA ASP A 46 -11.25 -9.84 12.80
C ASP A 46 -11.89 -8.55 12.22
N GLU A 47 -11.03 -7.63 11.78
CA GLU A 47 -11.40 -6.32 11.26
C GLU A 47 -10.47 -5.99 10.09
N MET A 48 -11.05 -5.92 8.88
CA MET A 48 -10.34 -5.52 7.67
C MET A 48 -10.85 -4.17 7.21
N GLU A 49 -10.02 -3.15 7.40
CA GLU A 49 -10.41 -1.80 7.02
C GLU A 49 -10.48 -1.61 5.51
N SER A 50 -11.45 -0.86 5.02
CA SER A 50 -11.66 -0.66 3.58
C SER A 50 -10.43 -0.03 2.89
N PHE A 51 -9.71 0.84 3.60
CA PHE A 51 -8.47 1.45 3.13
C PHE A 51 -7.32 0.46 2.94
N TRP A 52 -7.41 -0.75 3.50
CA TRP A 52 -6.48 -1.83 3.16
C TRP A 52 -6.48 -2.11 1.65
N LEU A 53 -7.67 -2.21 1.08
CA LEU A 53 -7.87 -2.45 -0.35
C LEU A 53 -7.71 -1.18 -1.16
N ALA A 54 -8.33 -0.08 -0.72
CA ALA A 54 -8.33 1.17 -1.46
C ALA A 54 -6.94 1.82 -1.50
N GLU A 55 -6.24 1.89 -0.38
CA GLU A 55 -4.97 2.59 -0.26
C GLU A 55 -3.80 1.62 -0.32
N THR A 56 -3.70 0.72 0.65
CA THR A 56 -2.44 0.00 0.92
C THR A 56 -2.05 -0.91 -0.24
N LEU A 57 -2.95 -1.78 -0.69
CA LEU A 57 -2.69 -2.65 -1.84
C LEU A 57 -2.50 -1.86 -3.14
N LYS A 58 -3.25 -0.76 -3.32
CA LYS A 58 -3.10 0.11 -4.50
C LYS A 58 -1.72 0.75 -4.53
N TYR A 59 -1.22 1.25 -3.41
CA TYR A 59 0.11 1.85 -3.34
C TYR A 59 1.23 0.83 -3.50
N PHE A 60 1.09 -0.38 -2.94
CA PHE A 60 2.03 -1.46 -3.24
C PHE A 60 2.07 -1.77 -4.74
N TYR A 61 0.91 -1.90 -5.39
CA TYR A 61 0.84 -2.12 -6.82
C TYR A 61 1.50 -0.97 -7.61
N LEU A 62 1.12 0.29 -7.34
CA LEU A 62 1.61 1.45 -8.09
C LEU A 62 3.11 1.73 -7.88
N LEU A 63 3.69 1.28 -6.76
CA LEU A 63 5.13 1.38 -6.50
C LEU A 63 5.94 0.56 -7.52
N PHE A 64 5.44 -0.62 -7.91
CA PHE A 64 6.12 -1.52 -8.85
C PHE A 64 5.59 -1.41 -10.28
N ALA A 65 4.39 -0.85 -10.48
CA ALA A 65 3.85 -0.58 -11.81
C ALA A 65 4.70 0.44 -12.60
N ASP A 66 4.51 0.44 -13.92
CA ASP A 66 5.04 1.48 -14.79
C ASP A 66 4.49 2.87 -14.40
N PRO A 67 5.29 3.95 -14.38
CA PRO A 67 4.82 5.29 -14.00
C PRO A 67 3.67 5.83 -14.85
N SER A 68 3.47 5.34 -16.08
CA SER A 68 2.31 5.69 -16.91
C SER A 68 0.99 5.18 -16.34
N GLN A 69 1.01 4.12 -15.52
CA GLN A 69 -0.17 3.63 -14.83
C GLN A 69 -0.53 4.58 -13.69
N VAL A 70 -1.63 5.32 -13.86
CA VAL A 70 -2.03 6.43 -12.98
C VAL A 70 -0.90 7.45 -12.86
N SER A 71 -0.51 8.04 -14.01
CA SER A 71 0.52 9.08 -14.04
C SER A 71 0.18 10.23 -13.11
N LEU A 72 1.17 10.68 -12.32
CA LEU A 72 1.00 11.83 -11.43
C LEU A 72 0.90 13.17 -12.20
N ASP A 73 1.23 13.16 -13.49
CA ASP A 73 0.99 14.30 -14.37
C ASP A 73 -0.48 14.40 -14.79
N ASP A 74 -1.21 13.28 -14.83
CA ASP A 74 -2.59 13.20 -15.31
C ASP A 74 -3.63 13.09 -14.19
N TYR A 75 -3.24 12.49 -13.06
CA TYR A 75 -4.13 12.16 -11.95
C TYR A 75 -3.67 12.76 -10.63
N VAL A 76 -4.63 13.14 -9.79
CA VAL A 76 -4.45 13.44 -8.37
C VAL A 76 -5.16 12.36 -7.57
N LEU A 77 -4.44 11.75 -6.63
CA LEU A 77 -5.01 10.82 -5.67
C LEU A 77 -5.57 11.64 -4.50
N ASN A 78 -6.83 11.41 -4.11
CA ASN A 78 -7.32 11.97 -2.84
C ASN A 78 -6.72 11.21 -1.65
N THR A 79 -7.13 11.58 -0.44
CA THR A 79 -6.65 10.96 0.80
C THR A 79 -7.09 9.50 1.01
N GLU A 80 -7.89 8.93 0.11
CA GLU A 80 -8.34 7.52 0.10
C GLU A 80 -7.82 6.80 -1.16
N ALA A 81 -6.74 7.33 -1.74
CA ALA A 81 -6.07 6.83 -2.93
C ALA A 81 -6.98 6.70 -4.17
N HIS A 82 -8.12 7.38 -4.23
CA HIS A 82 -8.97 7.41 -5.43
C HIS A 82 -8.39 8.38 -6.45
N ALA A 83 -8.18 7.89 -7.68
CA ALA A 83 -7.57 8.66 -8.75
C ALA A 83 -8.60 9.55 -9.45
N PHE A 84 -8.40 10.87 -9.35
CA PHE A 84 -9.18 11.87 -10.08
C PHE A 84 -8.34 12.44 -11.20
N LYS A 85 -8.90 12.50 -12.40
CA LYS A 85 -8.22 13.13 -13.53
C LYS A 85 -8.11 14.63 -13.28
N ARG A 86 -6.93 15.22 -13.53
CA ARG A 86 -6.72 16.66 -13.41
C ARG A 86 -7.64 17.42 -14.38
N PRO A 87 -8.27 18.53 -13.93
CA PRO A 87 -8.95 19.43 -14.85
C PRO A 87 -7.96 20.03 -15.85
N LYS A 88 -8.45 20.36 -17.04
CA LYS A 88 -7.68 21.06 -18.07
C LYS A 88 -7.72 22.56 -17.87
#